data_AF-A0A2D5IDD9-F1
#
_entry.id   AF-A0A2D5IDD9-F1
#
_cell.length_a   1.000
_cell.length_b   1.000
_cell.length_c   1.000
_cell.angle_alpha   90.00
_cell.angle_beta   90.00
_cell.angle_gamma   90.00
#
_symmetry.space_group_name_H-M   'P 1'
#
loop_
_entity.id
_entity.type
_entity.pdbx_description
1 polymer ?
#
loop_
_entity_poly.entity_id
_entity_poly.type
_entity_poly.pdbx_seq_one_letter_code
_entity_poly.pdbx_strand_id
1 'polypeptide(L)'
;MISFRLLQYKIIALYWVRVIMKSILFYFSTIQLLFTIMPAVFAQSIDINGAWDSTLSGSSGVMQDDRGTILFTMNYKDGNSDVYTGTRSGNQLDVCAYQGIETFESCFSGTIQDAQLISLTTVSCTNKTDFDICAKIPASFDLLRASDTSISLRGAWRVSDTQFYQVSDQAGQLTLMEIDEASGDTETLSGTRNGATGQVCSDDGDGFCANIYVDSSTSLRFEIVSCDSPGACAEDPIGKSGVLTKVY
;
A
#
# COMPACT_ATOMS: atom_id res chain seq x y z
N MET A 1 54.15 24.95 59.01
CA MET A 1 53.06 25.60 58.25
C MET A 1 52.85 25.07 56.81
N ILE A 2 53.87 24.49 56.16
CA ILE A 2 53.76 23.97 54.77
C ILE A 2 52.93 22.66 54.66
N SER A 3 52.96 21.81 55.70
CA SER A 3 52.27 20.51 55.72
C SER A 3 50.73 20.61 55.65
N PHE A 4 50.14 21.70 56.12
CA PHE A 4 48.68 21.84 56.18
C PHE A 4 48.09 22.24 54.81
N ARG A 5 48.81 23.06 54.05
CA ARG A 5 48.40 23.47 52.70
C ARG A 5 48.44 22.29 51.72
N LEU A 6 49.48 21.44 51.79
CA LEU A 6 49.58 20.22 50.97
C LEU A 6 48.44 19.23 51.22
N LEU A 7 47.97 19.12 52.46
CA LEU A 7 46.82 18.27 52.81
C LEU A 7 45.51 18.85 52.23
N GLN A 8 45.32 20.17 52.32
CA GLN A 8 44.15 20.84 51.73
C GLN A 8 44.10 20.67 50.20
N TYR A 9 45.22 20.81 49.50
CA TYR A 9 45.26 20.61 48.04
C TYR A 9 44.91 19.17 47.64
N LYS A 10 45.35 18.16 48.39
CA LYS A 10 45.00 16.75 48.12
C LYS A 10 43.51 16.46 48.32
N ILE A 11 42.89 17.03 49.36
CA ILE A 11 41.46 16.84 49.63
C ILE A 11 40.61 17.50 48.53
N ILE A 12 40.98 18.70 48.10
CA ILE A 12 40.28 19.41 47.02
C ILE A 12 40.41 18.64 45.69
N ALA A 13 41.62 18.17 45.35
CA ALA A 13 41.83 17.37 44.14
C ALA A 13 40.99 16.08 44.14
N LEU A 14 40.95 15.35 45.26
CA LEU A 14 40.14 14.13 45.39
C LEU A 14 38.63 14.41 45.30
N TYR A 15 38.17 15.57 45.78
CA TYR A 15 36.78 15.99 45.65
C TYR A 15 36.40 16.25 44.18
N TRP A 16 37.22 17.00 43.44
CA TRP A 16 36.96 17.29 42.03
C TRP A 16 37.00 16.04 41.14
N VAL A 17 37.91 15.10 41.39
CA VAL A 17 37.95 13.81 40.66
C VAL A 17 36.66 13.01 40.86
N ARG A 18 36.12 12.98 42.09
CA ARG A 18 34.85 12.29 42.37
C ARG A 18 33.65 12.96 41.70
N VAL A 19 33.62 14.29 41.63
CA VAL A 19 32.54 15.04 40.96
C VAL A 19 32.57 14.80 39.46
N ILE A 20 33.75 14.93 38.83
CA ILE A 20 33.93 14.72 37.38
C ILE A 20 33.55 13.28 36.99
N MET A 21 33.98 12.28 37.77
CA MET A 21 33.66 10.88 37.49
C MET A 21 32.15 10.59 37.56
N LYS A 22 31.43 11.19 38.52
CA LYS A 22 29.96 11.06 38.61
C LYS A 22 29.24 11.70 37.44
N SER A 23 29.68 12.88 36.99
CA SER A 23 29.11 13.54 35.81
C SER A 23 29.33 12.71 34.54
N ILE A 24 30.54 12.18 34.33
CA ILE A 24 30.85 11.33 33.17
C ILE A 24 29.97 10.07 33.16
N LEU A 25 29.82 9.39 34.30
CA LEU A 25 28.94 8.21 34.42
C LEU A 25 27.47 8.53 34.12
N PHE A 26 26.97 9.70 34.54
CA PHE A 26 25.60 10.14 34.26
C PHE A 26 25.38 10.50 32.78
N TYR A 27 26.39 11.09 32.13
CA TYR A 27 26.34 11.34 30.68
C TYR A 27 26.38 10.03 29.88
N PHE A 28 27.19 9.05 30.27
CA PHE A 28 27.21 7.74 29.61
C PHE A 28 25.88 6.99 29.79
N SER A 29 25.24 7.04 30.98
CA SER A 29 23.96 6.36 31.19
C SER A 29 22.80 7.01 30.44
N THR A 30 22.81 8.34 30.27
CA THR A 30 21.76 9.07 29.53
C THR A 30 21.90 8.91 28.01
N ILE A 31 23.12 8.84 27.49
CA ILE A 31 23.37 8.54 26.06
C ILE A 31 22.95 7.11 25.72
N GLN A 32 23.25 6.13 26.58
CA GLN A 32 22.80 4.74 26.37
C GLN A 32 21.27 4.64 26.35
N LEU A 33 20.58 5.40 27.21
CA LEU A 33 19.12 5.44 27.23
C LEU A 33 18.55 6.05 25.93
N LEU A 34 19.20 7.09 25.38
CA LEU A 34 18.81 7.70 24.10
C LEU A 34 18.94 6.73 22.91
N PHE A 35 19.97 5.88 22.91
CA PHE A 35 20.19 4.88 21.85
C PHE A 35 19.34 3.61 22.01
N THR A 36 18.76 3.35 23.18
CA THR A 36 17.81 2.23 23.35
C THR A 36 16.36 2.58 22.98
N ILE A 37 16.01 3.86 22.81
CA ILE A 37 14.62 4.29 22.60
C ILE A 37 14.31 4.65 21.12
N MET A 38 15.29 4.67 20.21
CA MET A 38 15.04 4.83 18.76
C MET A 38 15.98 3.88 17.97
N PRO A 39 15.45 2.98 17.10
CA PRO A 39 14.48 3.32 16.07
C PRO A 39 13.41 2.23 15.85
N ALA A 40 12.21 2.40 16.42
CA ALA A 40 11.00 1.71 15.92
C ALA A 40 10.19 2.60 14.96
N VAL A 41 10.57 3.87 14.79
CA VAL A 41 9.74 4.90 14.12
C VAL A 41 10.07 5.07 12.63
N PHE A 42 10.99 4.25 12.08
CA PHE A 42 11.31 4.25 10.64
C PHE A 42 11.14 2.87 10.00
N ALA A 43 10.28 2.01 10.56
CA ALA A 43 9.71 0.94 9.76
C ALA A 43 8.77 1.60 8.76
N GLN A 44 9.27 1.90 7.56
CA GLN A 44 8.42 2.24 6.43
C GLN A 44 7.43 1.08 6.29
N SER A 45 6.13 1.34 6.45
CA SER A 45 5.12 0.33 6.18
C SER A 45 5.17 0.05 4.68
N ILE A 46 5.71 -1.11 4.29
CA ILE A 46 5.71 -1.54 2.89
C ILE A 46 4.24 -1.71 2.48
N ASP A 47 3.79 -0.95 1.49
CA ASP A 47 2.44 -1.10 0.95
C ASP A 47 2.33 -2.42 0.19
N ILE A 48 1.42 -3.29 0.63
CA ILE A 48 1.15 -4.58 -0.01
C ILE A 48 -0.22 -4.62 -0.70
N ASN A 49 -0.97 -3.51 -0.68
CA ASN A 49 -2.26 -3.41 -1.34
C ASN A 49 -2.10 -3.51 -2.86
N GLY A 50 -2.97 -4.28 -3.51
CA GLY A 50 -2.99 -4.42 -4.97
C GLY A 50 -3.04 -5.85 -5.45
N ALA A 51 -2.87 -6.06 -6.76
CA ALA A 51 -2.86 -7.41 -7.30
C ALA A 51 -1.46 -8.04 -7.35
N TRP A 52 -1.48 -9.37 -7.25
CA TRP A 52 -0.32 -10.23 -7.08
C TRP A 52 -0.49 -11.48 -7.94
N ASP A 53 0.59 -11.88 -8.61
CA ASP A 53 0.67 -13.05 -9.46
C ASP A 53 1.62 -14.08 -8.85
N SER A 54 1.16 -15.31 -8.73
CA SER A 54 1.98 -16.44 -8.31
C SER A 54 2.92 -16.87 -9.44
N THR A 55 4.20 -16.96 -9.11
CA THR A 55 5.28 -17.40 -9.99
C THR A 55 5.16 -18.86 -10.43
N LEU A 56 4.49 -19.71 -9.65
CA LEU A 56 4.50 -21.17 -9.85
C LEU A 56 3.13 -21.77 -10.15
N SER A 57 2.06 -21.22 -9.58
CA SER A 57 0.72 -21.80 -9.73
C SER A 57 -0.08 -21.18 -10.88
N GLY A 58 0.41 -20.08 -11.47
CA GLY A 58 -0.38 -19.27 -12.40
C GLY A 58 -1.65 -18.70 -11.77
N SER A 59 -1.69 -18.66 -10.43
CA SER A 59 -2.76 -18.03 -9.67
C SER A 59 -2.53 -16.53 -9.61
N SER A 60 -3.61 -15.75 -9.54
CA SER A 60 -3.55 -14.30 -9.37
C SER A 60 -4.58 -13.85 -8.35
N GLY A 61 -4.32 -12.74 -7.68
CA GLY A 61 -5.11 -12.35 -6.52
C GLY A 61 -5.01 -10.88 -6.17
N VAL A 62 -5.92 -10.38 -5.34
CA VAL A 62 -5.87 -9.00 -4.82
C VAL A 62 -5.70 -9.05 -3.31
N MET A 63 -4.70 -8.34 -2.81
CA MET A 63 -4.43 -8.20 -1.38
C MET A 63 -4.81 -6.80 -0.90
N GLN A 64 -5.42 -6.76 0.28
CA GLN A 64 -5.71 -5.56 1.04
C GLN A 64 -5.17 -5.71 2.46
N ASP A 65 -4.53 -4.65 2.96
CA ASP A 65 -4.02 -4.50 4.31
C ASP A 65 -4.63 -3.25 4.95
N ASP A 66 -5.46 -3.47 5.97
CA ASP A 66 -5.98 -2.42 6.84
C ASP A 66 -5.37 -2.58 8.24
N ARG A 67 -4.32 -1.79 8.50
CA ARG A 67 -3.64 -1.70 9.80
C ARG A 67 -3.19 -3.07 10.34
N GLY A 68 -2.72 -3.95 9.47
CA GLY A 68 -2.26 -5.29 9.80
C GLY A 68 -3.35 -6.37 9.72
N THR A 69 -4.58 -6.03 9.34
CA THR A 69 -5.60 -7.02 8.98
C THR A 69 -5.56 -7.25 7.48
N ILE A 70 -5.45 -8.51 7.07
CA ILE A 70 -5.32 -8.88 5.65
C ILE A 70 -6.63 -9.46 5.13
N LEU A 71 -7.00 -9.02 3.93
CA LEU A 71 -7.95 -9.69 3.04
C LEU A 71 -7.23 -9.97 1.73
N PHE A 72 -7.22 -11.23 1.29
CA PHE A 72 -6.52 -11.64 0.08
C PHE A 72 -7.40 -12.58 -0.73
N THR A 73 -7.72 -12.24 -1.98
CA THR A 73 -8.40 -13.16 -2.89
C THR A 73 -7.37 -13.87 -3.76
N MET A 74 -7.60 -15.14 -4.10
CA MET A 74 -6.73 -15.84 -5.04
C MET A 74 -7.55 -16.69 -6.00
N ASN A 75 -7.38 -16.43 -7.29
CA ASN A 75 -7.95 -17.19 -8.39
C ASN A 75 -6.89 -18.14 -8.92
N TYR A 76 -7.23 -19.42 -8.95
CA TYR A 76 -6.38 -20.48 -9.47
C TYR A 76 -6.72 -20.74 -10.94
N LYS A 77 -5.72 -21.12 -11.72
CA LYS A 77 -5.84 -21.38 -13.17
C LYS A 77 -6.92 -22.41 -13.54
N ASP A 78 -7.28 -23.26 -12.59
CA ASP A 78 -8.25 -24.33 -12.75
C ASP A 78 -9.71 -23.86 -12.61
N GLY A 79 -9.93 -22.55 -12.44
CA GLY A 79 -11.26 -21.93 -12.29
C GLY A 79 -11.76 -21.88 -10.85
N ASN A 80 -10.95 -22.31 -9.88
CA ASN A 80 -11.27 -22.18 -8.46
C ASN A 80 -10.80 -20.81 -7.94
N SER A 81 -11.53 -20.27 -6.97
CA SER A 81 -11.16 -19.04 -6.27
C SER A 81 -11.26 -19.28 -4.77
N ASP A 82 -10.53 -18.51 -3.97
CA ASP A 82 -10.70 -18.52 -2.53
C ASP A 82 -10.44 -17.12 -1.95
N VAL A 83 -10.98 -16.89 -0.76
CA VAL A 83 -10.85 -15.65 0.00
C VAL A 83 -10.13 -15.97 1.29
N TYR A 84 -8.97 -15.35 1.47
CA TYR A 84 -8.12 -15.47 2.63
C TYR A 84 -8.25 -14.26 3.53
N THR A 85 -8.23 -14.49 4.84
CA THR A 85 -8.13 -13.44 5.84
C THR A 85 -7.06 -13.78 6.86
N GLY A 86 -6.47 -12.77 7.48
CA GLY A 86 -5.50 -12.99 8.53
C GLY A 86 -4.81 -11.71 8.97
N THR A 87 -3.55 -11.83 9.34
CA THR A 87 -2.81 -10.75 9.98
C THR A 87 -1.43 -10.55 9.40
N ARG A 88 -0.96 -9.30 9.47
CA ARG A 88 0.41 -8.91 9.18
C ARG A 88 1.04 -8.28 10.41
N SER A 89 2.24 -8.74 10.73
CA SER A 89 3.09 -8.17 11.78
C SER A 89 4.47 -7.86 11.21
N GLY A 90 4.73 -6.58 10.94
CA GLY A 90 5.93 -6.14 10.24
C GLY A 90 5.98 -6.70 8.82
N ASN A 91 6.97 -7.54 8.53
CA ASN A 91 7.13 -8.21 7.23
C ASN A 91 6.55 -9.63 7.22
N GLN A 92 6.01 -10.12 8.33
CA GLN A 92 5.38 -11.44 8.39
C GLN A 92 3.90 -11.33 8.08
N LEU A 93 3.39 -12.30 7.31
CA LEU A 93 2.01 -12.39 6.86
C LEU A 93 1.49 -13.80 7.13
N ASP A 94 0.35 -13.92 7.79
CA ASP A 94 -0.32 -15.19 8.05
C ASP A 94 -1.77 -15.07 7.63
N VAL A 95 -2.22 -15.91 6.70
CA VAL A 95 -3.57 -15.84 6.11
C VAL A 95 -4.18 -17.24 5.96
N CYS A 96 -5.48 -17.36 6.18
CA CYS A 96 -6.23 -18.60 6.03
C CYS A 96 -7.50 -18.38 5.22
N ALA A 97 -7.86 -19.39 4.44
CA ALA A 97 -9.11 -19.45 3.70
C ALA A 97 -10.28 -19.22 4.64
N TYR A 98 -11.23 -18.41 4.20
CA TYR A 98 -12.43 -18.15 4.95
C TYR A 98 -13.29 -19.43 4.98
N GLN A 99 -13.56 -19.92 6.17
CA GLN A 99 -14.21 -21.21 6.34
C GLN A 99 -15.62 -21.23 5.75
N GLY A 100 -15.91 -22.28 4.99
CA GLY A 100 -17.27 -22.63 4.56
C GLY A 100 -17.73 -22.01 3.22
N ILE A 101 -16.86 -21.29 2.51
CA ILE A 101 -17.20 -20.75 1.18
C ILE A 101 -16.81 -21.75 0.07
N GLU A 102 -15.63 -22.35 0.15
CA GLU A 102 -15.03 -23.08 -0.99
C GLU A 102 -14.84 -24.59 -0.76
N THR A 103 -14.46 -25.27 -1.84
CA THR A 103 -14.27 -26.73 -1.95
C THR A 103 -13.02 -27.28 -1.24
N PHE A 104 -12.23 -26.41 -0.62
CA PHE A 104 -11.01 -26.71 0.13
C PHE A 104 -10.79 -25.67 1.24
N GLU A 105 -9.86 -25.96 2.15
CA GLU A 105 -9.36 -25.02 3.14
C GLU A 105 -7.84 -24.98 3.06
N SER A 106 -7.26 -23.79 3.08
CA SER A 106 -5.80 -23.62 3.04
C SER A 106 -5.34 -22.45 3.90
N CYS A 107 -4.16 -22.58 4.49
CA CYS A 107 -3.50 -21.52 5.24
C CYS A 107 -2.08 -21.33 4.72
N PHE A 108 -1.66 -20.07 4.65
CA PHE A 108 -0.33 -19.66 4.23
C PHE A 108 0.31 -18.80 5.29
N SER A 109 1.61 -18.99 5.46
CA SER A 109 2.50 -18.05 6.17
C SER A 109 3.47 -17.46 5.16
N GLY A 110 3.93 -16.25 5.38
CA GLY A 110 4.70 -15.55 4.37
C GLY A 110 5.56 -14.42 4.89
N THR A 111 6.54 -14.05 4.08
CA THR A 111 7.44 -12.93 4.34
C THR A 111 7.40 -11.96 3.18
N ILE A 112 7.10 -10.70 3.50
CA ILE A 112 7.18 -9.54 2.59
C ILE A 112 8.65 -9.17 2.47
N GLN A 113 9.24 -9.45 1.31
CA GLN A 113 10.64 -9.13 1.05
C GLN A 113 10.78 -7.64 0.72
N ASP A 114 9.94 -7.16 -0.17
CA ASP A 114 9.83 -5.77 -0.58
C ASP A 114 8.43 -5.47 -1.16
N ALA A 115 8.22 -4.29 -1.73
CA ALA A 115 6.94 -3.88 -2.30
C ALA A 115 6.49 -4.70 -3.53
N GLN A 116 7.39 -5.45 -4.15
CA GLN A 116 7.16 -6.21 -5.39
C GLN A 116 7.15 -7.72 -5.17
N LEU A 117 7.58 -8.21 -4.00
CA LEU A 117 7.77 -9.63 -3.74
C LEU A 117 7.30 -10.05 -2.34
N ILE A 118 6.40 -11.03 -2.30
CA ILE A 118 5.98 -11.75 -1.09
C ILE A 118 6.26 -13.23 -1.30
N SER A 119 6.98 -13.85 -0.38
CA SER A 119 7.17 -15.31 -0.38
C SER A 119 6.15 -15.96 0.54
N LEU A 120 5.38 -16.92 0.04
CA LEU A 120 4.38 -17.69 0.78
C LEU A 120 4.81 -19.15 0.93
N THR A 121 4.45 -19.74 2.07
CA THR A 121 4.62 -21.15 2.41
C THR A 121 3.29 -21.70 2.88
N THR A 122 2.87 -22.81 2.29
CA THR A 122 1.64 -23.51 2.66
C THR A 122 1.81 -24.17 4.02
N VAL A 123 1.02 -23.71 4.99
CA VAL A 123 1.01 -24.24 6.37
C VAL A 123 0.11 -25.46 6.46
N SER A 124 -1.08 -25.36 5.85
CA SER A 124 -2.04 -26.44 5.79
C SER A 124 -2.87 -26.32 4.52
N CYS A 125 -3.30 -27.47 3.99
CA CYS A 125 -4.31 -27.52 2.95
C CYS A 125 -5.11 -28.82 3.08
N THR A 126 -6.43 -28.71 3.11
CA THR A 126 -7.36 -29.83 3.21
C THR A 126 -8.42 -29.71 2.12
N ASN A 127 -8.53 -30.73 1.27
CA ASN A 127 -9.64 -30.82 0.32
C ASN A 127 -10.92 -31.19 1.08
N LYS A 128 -12.03 -30.48 0.82
CA LYS A 128 -13.36 -30.82 1.37
C LYS A 128 -14.20 -31.66 0.42
N THR A 129 -13.76 -31.78 -0.82
CA THR A 129 -14.42 -32.53 -1.89
C THR A 129 -13.41 -33.46 -2.57
N ASP A 130 -13.88 -34.30 -3.49
CA ASP A 130 -13.03 -35.22 -4.26
C ASP A 130 -12.08 -34.48 -5.24
N PHE A 131 -12.17 -33.16 -5.36
CA PHE A 131 -11.23 -32.36 -6.13
C PHE A 131 -9.94 -32.08 -5.34
N ASP A 132 -8.82 -32.58 -5.85
CA ASP A 132 -7.51 -32.44 -5.22
C ASP A 132 -6.81 -31.13 -5.64
N ILE A 133 -7.30 -30.00 -5.13
CA ILE A 133 -6.66 -28.70 -5.33
C ILE A 133 -5.43 -28.54 -4.46
N CYS A 134 -5.42 -29.13 -3.26
CA CYS A 134 -4.28 -29.07 -2.35
C CYS A 134 -3.00 -29.67 -2.93
N ALA A 135 -3.07 -30.73 -3.75
CA ALA A 135 -1.91 -31.26 -4.45
C ALA A 135 -1.33 -30.31 -5.52
N LYS A 136 -2.11 -29.31 -5.96
CA LYS A 136 -1.70 -28.32 -6.97
C LYS A 136 -1.14 -27.05 -6.37
N ILE A 137 -1.38 -26.81 -5.08
CA ILE A 137 -0.81 -25.70 -4.35
C ILE A 137 0.63 -26.08 -3.96
N PRO A 138 1.66 -25.34 -4.44
CA PRO A 138 3.03 -25.62 -4.08
C PRO A 138 3.25 -25.49 -2.56
N ALA A 139 4.21 -26.24 -2.01
CA ALA A 139 4.61 -26.08 -0.61
C ALA A 139 5.12 -24.66 -0.31
N SER A 140 5.76 -24.02 -1.29
CA SER A 140 6.21 -22.63 -1.24
C SER A 140 6.12 -22.00 -2.62
N PHE A 141 5.77 -20.73 -2.68
CA PHE A 141 5.71 -19.96 -3.92
C PHE A 141 5.86 -18.47 -3.66
N ASP A 142 6.32 -17.75 -4.67
CA ASP A 142 6.44 -16.30 -4.62
C ASP A 142 5.25 -15.65 -5.33
N LEU A 143 4.72 -14.61 -4.70
CA LEU A 143 3.81 -13.65 -5.29
C LEU A 143 4.62 -12.44 -5.77
N LEU A 144 4.57 -12.18 -7.06
CA LEU A 144 5.09 -10.97 -7.67
C LEU A 144 3.97 -9.96 -7.82
N ARG A 145 4.25 -8.71 -7.51
CA ARG A 145 3.28 -7.64 -7.71
C ARG A 145 2.96 -7.57 -9.20
N ALA A 146 1.68 -7.72 -9.54
CA ALA A 146 1.22 -7.49 -10.90
C ALA A 146 1.52 -6.01 -11.21
N SER A 147 2.29 -5.76 -12.27
CA SER A 147 2.99 -4.49 -12.51
C SER A 147 2.10 -3.26 -12.60
N ASP A 148 0.77 -3.41 -12.66
CA ASP A 148 -0.12 -2.38 -13.18
C ASP A 148 -1.44 -2.19 -12.39
N THR A 149 -1.80 -3.11 -11.50
CA THR A 149 -3.07 -3.10 -10.71
C THR A 149 -2.93 -2.59 -9.28
N SER A 150 -1.71 -2.38 -8.80
CA SER A 150 -1.41 -2.19 -7.37
C SER A 150 -1.12 -0.74 -6.95
N ILE A 151 -1.14 0.17 -7.92
CA ILE A 151 -0.98 1.59 -7.68
C ILE A 151 -2.31 2.12 -7.13
N SER A 152 -2.36 2.44 -5.83
CA SER A 152 -3.49 3.17 -5.28
C SER A 152 -3.58 4.56 -5.92
N LEU A 153 -4.69 4.81 -6.63
CA LEU A 153 -4.96 6.12 -7.20
C LEU A 153 -5.66 7.07 -6.23
N ARG A 154 -5.93 6.63 -5.00
CA ARG A 154 -6.62 7.48 -4.01
C ARG A 154 -5.79 8.74 -3.74
N GLY A 155 -6.46 9.89 -3.80
CA GLY A 155 -5.82 11.17 -3.54
C GLY A 155 -6.37 12.29 -4.41
N ALA A 156 -5.74 13.45 -4.31
CA ALA A 156 -6.08 14.61 -5.13
C ALA A 156 -5.13 14.66 -6.33
N TRP A 157 -5.71 14.84 -7.51
CA TRP A 157 -5.02 14.88 -8.79
C TRP A 157 -5.31 16.20 -9.48
N ARG A 158 -4.37 16.73 -10.24
CA ARG A 158 -4.56 17.99 -10.98
C ARG A 158 -4.40 17.78 -12.48
N VAL A 159 -5.25 18.44 -13.26
CA VAL A 159 -5.13 18.57 -14.73
C VAL A 159 -4.54 19.91 -15.11
N SER A 160 -4.92 20.98 -14.39
CA SER A 160 -4.43 22.33 -14.58
C SER A 160 -4.21 23.03 -13.22
N ASP A 161 -3.88 24.31 -13.23
CA ASP A 161 -3.71 25.09 -11.99
C ASP A 161 -5.03 25.34 -11.24
N THR A 162 -6.18 25.20 -11.92
CA THR A 162 -7.51 25.46 -11.35
C THR A 162 -8.45 24.26 -11.39
N GLN A 163 -8.06 23.15 -12.03
CA GLN A 163 -8.91 21.97 -12.22
C GLN A 163 -8.28 20.74 -11.56
N PHE A 164 -9.02 20.19 -10.60
CA PHE A 164 -8.60 19.06 -9.77
C PHE A 164 -9.62 17.92 -9.83
N TYR A 165 -9.15 16.72 -9.52
CA TYR A 165 -9.97 15.53 -9.35
C TYR A 165 -9.65 14.85 -8.03
N GLN A 166 -10.66 14.67 -7.19
CA GLN A 166 -10.57 13.75 -6.08
C GLN A 166 -10.81 12.34 -6.61
N VAL A 167 -9.76 11.51 -6.59
CA VAL A 167 -9.81 10.13 -7.09
C VAL A 167 -10.03 9.17 -5.94
N SER A 168 -10.98 8.26 -6.11
CA SER A 168 -11.20 7.08 -5.27
C SER A 168 -11.07 5.83 -6.13
N ASP A 169 -10.28 4.87 -5.66
CA ASP A 169 -10.11 3.56 -6.28
C ASP A 169 -10.32 2.47 -5.22
N GLN A 170 -11.42 1.72 -5.34
CA GLN A 170 -11.77 0.63 -4.44
C GLN A 170 -12.33 -0.56 -5.21
N ALA A 171 -11.76 -1.75 -4.99
CA ALA A 171 -12.26 -3.00 -5.57
C ALA A 171 -12.49 -2.96 -7.09
N GLY A 172 -11.64 -2.23 -7.83
CA GLY A 172 -11.77 -2.08 -9.28
C GLY A 172 -12.83 -1.07 -9.73
N GLN A 173 -13.49 -0.37 -8.80
CA GLN A 173 -14.28 0.81 -9.11
C GLN A 173 -13.42 2.07 -9.00
N LEU A 174 -13.55 2.93 -10.00
CA LEU A 174 -12.87 4.22 -10.07
C LEU A 174 -13.92 5.32 -10.05
N THR A 175 -13.73 6.29 -9.16
CA THR A 175 -14.56 7.50 -9.06
C THR A 175 -13.65 8.72 -9.08
N LEU A 176 -13.94 9.66 -9.97
CA LEU A 176 -13.27 10.94 -10.13
C LEU A 176 -14.30 12.03 -9.88
N MET A 177 -14.15 12.77 -8.79
CA MET A 177 -14.96 13.96 -8.53
C MET A 177 -14.16 15.20 -8.93
N GLU A 178 -14.61 15.87 -9.97
CA GLU A 178 -14.04 17.12 -10.45
C GLU A 178 -14.29 18.27 -9.47
N ILE A 179 -13.28 19.13 -9.37
CA ILE A 179 -13.32 20.39 -8.65
C ILE A 179 -12.68 21.42 -9.58
N ASP A 180 -13.50 22.19 -10.29
CA ASP A 180 -13.04 23.34 -11.06
C ASP A 180 -13.20 24.63 -10.22
N GLU A 181 -12.07 25.17 -9.76
CA GLU A 181 -12.05 26.41 -8.97
C GLU A 181 -12.43 27.65 -9.81
N ALA A 182 -12.29 27.60 -11.13
CA ALA A 182 -12.54 28.74 -12.00
C ALA A 182 -14.04 28.95 -12.27
N SER A 183 -14.79 27.88 -12.51
CA SER A 183 -16.24 27.89 -12.75
C SER A 183 -17.05 27.65 -11.47
N GLY A 184 -16.49 26.92 -10.50
CA GLY A 184 -17.22 26.39 -9.35
C GLY A 184 -18.06 25.15 -9.69
N ASP A 185 -17.91 24.61 -10.90
CA ASP A 185 -18.61 23.41 -11.35
C ASP A 185 -17.93 22.15 -10.79
N THR A 186 -18.75 21.13 -10.58
CA THR A 186 -18.31 19.81 -10.12
C THR A 186 -19.00 18.74 -10.93
N GLU A 187 -18.20 17.86 -11.52
CA GLU A 187 -18.65 16.68 -12.25
C GLU A 187 -18.23 15.43 -11.48
N THR A 188 -19.00 14.35 -11.56
CA THR A 188 -18.59 13.04 -11.03
C THR A 188 -18.54 12.03 -12.15
N LEU A 189 -17.35 11.51 -12.39
CA LEU A 189 -17.12 10.41 -13.32
C LEU A 189 -16.95 9.11 -12.54
N SER A 190 -17.72 8.08 -12.87
CA SER A 190 -17.56 6.75 -12.29
C SER A 190 -17.37 5.67 -13.35
N GLY A 191 -16.73 4.57 -12.94
CA GLY A 191 -16.58 3.42 -13.81
C GLY A 191 -15.67 2.37 -13.22
N THR A 192 -14.98 1.65 -14.10
CA THR A 192 -14.19 0.48 -13.71
C THR A 192 -12.74 0.60 -14.14
N ARG A 193 -11.86 0.06 -13.30
CA ARG A 193 -10.43 -0.06 -13.54
C ARG A 193 -10.05 -1.53 -13.55
N ASN A 194 -9.28 -1.91 -14.56
CA ASN A 194 -8.63 -3.20 -14.68
C ASN A 194 -7.14 -2.99 -14.97
N GLY A 195 -6.28 -3.19 -13.96
CA GLY A 195 -4.85 -2.96 -14.10
C GLY A 195 -4.49 -1.50 -14.35
N ALA A 196 -3.60 -1.25 -15.30
CA ALA A 196 -3.20 0.12 -15.66
C ALA A 196 -4.21 0.81 -16.58
N THR A 197 -5.40 0.25 -16.77
CA THR A 197 -6.41 0.83 -17.65
C THR A 197 -7.76 0.89 -16.96
N GLY A 198 -8.58 1.86 -17.32
CA GLY A 198 -9.95 1.96 -16.85
C GLY A 198 -10.77 2.84 -17.79
N GLN A 199 -12.07 2.88 -17.54
CA GLN A 199 -12.97 3.81 -18.19
C GLN A 199 -13.90 4.39 -17.13
N VAL A 200 -14.11 5.70 -17.18
CA VAL A 200 -15.05 6.44 -16.35
C VAL A 200 -15.99 7.25 -17.23
N CYS A 201 -17.21 7.48 -16.76
CA CYS A 201 -18.26 8.23 -17.45
C CYS A 201 -19.00 9.13 -16.46
N SER A 202 -19.55 10.25 -16.95
CA SER A 202 -20.48 11.10 -16.18
C SER A 202 -21.58 10.28 -15.52
N ASP A 203 -21.85 10.58 -14.25
CA ASP A 203 -22.90 9.89 -13.47
C ASP A 203 -24.32 10.41 -13.81
N ASP A 204 -24.43 11.66 -14.22
CA ASP A 204 -25.69 12.35 -14.56
C ASP A 204 -26.06 12.28 -16.05
N GLY A 205 -25.12 11.81 -16.88
CA GLY A 205 -25.35 11.53 -18.30
C GLY A 205 -25.46 12.76 -19.18
N ASP A 206 -24.91 13.90 -18.76
CA ASP A 206 -24.77 15.09 -19.60
C ASP A 206 -23.31 15.48 -19.91
N GLY A 207 -22.33 14.79 -19.31
CA GLY A 207 -20.89 14.97 -19.56
C GLY A 207 -20.26 14.01 -20.57
N PHE A 208 -19.11 13.42 -20.20
CA PHE A 208 -18.27 12.61 -21.09
C PHE A 208 -17.84 11.27 -20.47
N CYS A 209 -17.34 10.36 -21.32
CA CYS A 209 -16.57 9.20 -20.89
C CYS A 209 -15.11 9.31 -21.31
N ALA A 210 -14.22 8.92 -20.43
CA ALA A 210 -12.78 8.89 -20.67
C ALA A 210 -12.18 7.52 -20.36
N ASN A 211 -11.28 7.08 -21.23
CA ASN A 211 -10.32 6.03 -20.91
C ASN A 211 -9.23 6.61 -20.03
N ILE A 212 -8.86 5.87 -18.99
CA ILE A 212 -7.79 6.21 -18.05
C ILE A 212 -6.67 5.20 -18.21
N TYR A 213 -5.43 5.70 -18.21
CA TYR A 213 -4.20 4.92 -18.30
C TYR A 213 -3.30 5.29 -17.12
N VAL A 214 -2.92 4.30 -16.32
CA VAL A 214 -2.05 4.48 -15.16
C VAL A 214 -0.60 4.36 -15.61
N ASP A 215 0.07 5.49 -15.76
CA ASP A 215 1.48 5.50 -16.13
C ASP A 215 2.38 5.29 -14.90
N SER A 216 1.99 5.81 -13.73
CA SER A 216 2.70 5.59 -12.45
C SER A 216 1.83 5.94 -11.24
N SER A 217 2.38 5.81 -10.02
CA SER A 217 1.72 6.25 -8.77
C SER A 217 1.50 7.76 -8.64
N THR A 218 2.02 8.54 -9.58
CA THR A 218 1.91 10.01 -9.60
C THR A 218 1.43 10.57 -10.93
N SER A 219 1.17 9.72 -11.93
CA SER A 219 0.78 10.14 -13.28
C SER A 219 -0.31 9.22 -13.85
N LEU A 220 -1.43 9.83 -14.26
CA LEU A 220 -2.51 9.20 -15.01
C LEU A 220 -2.64 9.92 -16.35
N ARG A 221 -2.77 9.19 -17.44
CA ARG A 221 -3.16 9.75 -18.74
C ARG A 221 -4.64 9.47 -18.98
N PHE A 222 -5.34 10.39 -19.62
CA PHE A 222 -6.74 10.20 -20.01
C PHE A 222 -6.95 10.50 -21.49
N GLU A 223 -8.00 9.92 -22.06
CA GLU A 223 -8.48 10.19 -23.41
C GLU A 223 -10.02 10.14 -23.44
N ILE A 224 -10.66 11.19 -23.93
CA ILE A 224 -12.11 11.28 -24.06
C ILE A 224 -12.57 10.43 -25.23
N VAL A 225 -13.49 9.49 -25.00
CA VAL A 225 -13.93 8.50 -26.00
C VAL A 225 -15.38 8.65 -26.42
N SER A 226 -16.20 9.28 -25.58
CA SER A 226 -17.58 9.63 -25.91
C SER A 226 -18.04 10.82 -25.08
N CYS A 227 -19.09 11.48 -25.54
CA CYS A 227 -19.77 12.54 -24.81
C CYS A 227 -21.27 12.44 -25.08
N ASP A 228 -22.06 12.78 -24.07
CA ASP A 228 -23.49 12.45 -24.03
C ASP A 228 -24.36 13.55 -24.67
N SER A 229 -23.77 14.74 -24.87
CA SER A 229 -24.43 15.88 -25.52
C SER A 229 -23.50 16.66 -26.45
N PRO A 230 -24.05 17.41 -27.44
CA PRO A 230 -23.25 18.33 -28.24
C PRO A 230 -22.56 19.44 -27.42
N GLY A 231 -23.13 19.80 -26.25
CA GLY A 231 -22.54 20.76 -25.33
C GLY A 231 -21.29 20.18 -24.66
N ALA A 232 -21.41 18.99 -24.08
CA ALA A 232 -20.27 18.28 -23.51
C ALA A 232 -19.17 18.01 -24.55
N CYS A 233 -19.53 17.62 -25.77
CA CYS A 233 -18.53 17.44 -26.83
C CYS A 233 -17.87 18.76 -27.31
N ALA A 234 -18.45 19.93 -27.02
CA ALA A 234 -17.86 21.22 -27.35
C ALA A 234 -16.81 21.63 -26.30
N GLU A 235 -17.05 21.30 -25.03
CA GLU A 235 -16.14 21.55 -23.91
C GLU A 235 -15.01 20.50 -23.87
N ASP A 236 -15.40 19.26 -24.11
CA ASP A 236 -14.61 18.04 -23.99
C ASP A 236 -14.74 17.15 -25.24
N PRO A 237 -14.10 17.54 -26.36
CA PRO A 237 -14.22 16.81 -27.62
C PRO A 237 -13.61 15.41 -27.55
N ILE A 238 -14.26 14.46 -28.23
CA ILE A 238 -13.74 13.09 -28.42
C ILE A 238 -12.33 13.15 -29.01
N GLY A 239 -11.41 12.40 -28.42
CA GLY A 239 -9.98 12.36 -28.75
C GLY A 239 -9.13 13.38 -27.99
N LYS A 240 -9.73 14.29 -27.20
CA LYS A 240 -8.99 15.13 -26.25
C LYS A 240 -8.29 14.21 -25.26
N SER A 241 -7.01 14.46 -25.02
CA SER A 241 -6.19 13.70 -24.08
C SER A 241 -5.35 14.62 -23.21
N GLY A 242 -5.00 14.13 -22.03
CA GLY A 242 -4.22 14.89 -21.06
C GLY A 242 -3.63 14.00 -19.98
N VAL A 243 -2.96 14.63 -19.01
CA VAL A 243 -2.31 13.95 -17.90
C VAL A 243 -2.79 14.54 -16.59
N LEU A 244 -3.29 13.71 -15.68
CA LEU A 244 -3.49 14.06 -14.30
C LEU A 244 -2.21 13.76 -13.51
N THR A 245 -1.74 14.74 -12.75
CA THR A 245 -0.58 14.59 -11.84
C THR A 245 -1.07 14.53 -10.40
N LYS A 246 -0.56 13.60 -9.60
CA LYS A 246 -0.92 13.50 -8.18
C LYS A 246 -0.36 14.68 -7.39
N VAL A 247 -1.20 15.29 -6.56
CA VAL A 247 -0.85 16.43 -5.68
C VAL A 247 -0.69 15.97 -4.24
N TYR A 248 -1.59 15.10 -3.77
CA TYR A 248 -1.61 14.55 -2.40
C TYR A 248 -1.98 13.06 -2.42
#